data_AF-A0A974PKP0-F1
#
_entry.id   AF-A0A974PKP0-F1
#
_cell.length_a   1.000
_cell.length_b   1.000
_cell.length_c   1.000
_cell.angle_alpha   90.00
_cell.angle_beta   90.00
_cell.angle_gamma   90.00
#
_symmetry.space_group_name_H-M   'P 1'
#
loop_
_entity.id
_entity.type
_entity.pdbx_description
1 polymer ?
#
loop_
_entity_poly.entity_id
_entity_poly.type
_entity_poly.pdbx_seq_one_letter_code
_entity_poly.pdbx_strand_id
1 'polypeptide(L)'
;MNDPDTTIPLVRSLKWSFQWSAAIVLRHPVVVAAYVAGGILWVAIGFAAPLLGGVAGLVYSLAFIPLALLTHNEVLRGPSKLDAGTLGEGYGRVLGYFLDTLVLALIAIFSALVPVVVISLLIANGEATSGVLEAILVLVLIVAVVVATSRFALRLPARALGAPISWGEAWRLGQGNMLPLCAAPIVIAIGFALIEGMADGLFPPLLSGLVSILAVPAQVILTCAFLSVAYGQLMRTPKAPRPETA
;
A
#
# COMPACT_ATOMS: atom_id res chain seq x y z
N MET A 1 16.11 17.69 17.07
CA MET A 1 16.17 16.46 17.87
C MET A 1 14.74 15.92 17.90
N ASN A 2 14.46 14.77 17.29
CA ASN A 2 13.10 14.21 17.31
C ASN A 2 12.79 13.74 18.73
N ASP A 3 11.65 14.15 19.26
CA ASP A 3 11.13 13.66 20.53
C ASP A 3 10.98 12.12 20.43
N PRO A 4 11.64 11.31 21.29
CA PRO A 4 11.57 9.85 21.23
C PRO A 4 10.13 9.31 21.26
N ASP A 5 9.17 10.06 21.80
CA ASP A 5 7.75 9.71 21.83
C ASP A 5 7.01 9.87 20.49
N THR A 6 7.67 10.41 19.45
CA THR A 6 7.11 10.56 18.09
C THR A 6 7.48 9.42 17.14
N THR A 7 8.26 8.43 17.60
CA THR A 7 8.78 7.38 16.73
C THR A 7 7.85 6.18 16.60
N ILE A 8 7.65 5.67 15.38
CA ILE A 8 6.86 4.47 15.12
C ILE A 8 7.68 3.25 15.59
N PRO A 9 7.21 2.49 16.60
CA PRO A 9 7.90 1.30 17.06
C PRO A 9 7.67 0.14 16.08
N LEU A 10 8.49 0.07 15.01
CA LEU A 10 8.29 -0.81 13.84
C LEU A 10 7.78 -2.22 14.18
N VAL A 11 8.48 -2.94 15.06
CA VAL A 11 8.13 -4.33 15.43
C VAL A 11 6.76 -4.40 16.12
N ARG A 12 6.48 -3.46 17.03
CA ARG A 12 5.18 -3.40 17.74
C ARG A 12 4.06 -3.03 16.76
N SER A 13 4.30 -2.08 15.87
CA SER A 13 3.33 -1.66 14.85
C SER A 13 3.04 -2.79 13.87
N LEU A 14 4.05 -3.54 13.40
CA LEU A 14 3.85 -4.75 12.60
C LEU A 14 3.03 -5.79 13.35
N LYS A 15 3.39 -6.12 14.60
CA LYS A 15 2.63 -7.06 15.44
C LYS A 15 1.15 -6.68 15.55
N TRP A 16 0.86 -5.41 15.83
CA TRP A 16 -0.52 -4.91 15.88
C TRP A 16 -1.22 -5.00 14.54
N SER A 17 -0.50 -4.75 13.43
CA SER A 17 -1.04 -4.85 12.08
C SER A 17 -1.46 -6.29 11.75
N PHE A 18 -0.67 -7.29 12.15
CA PHE A 18 -1.04 -8.70 12.01
C PHE A 18 -2.28 -9.06 12.83
N GLN A 19 -2.35 -8.60 14.08
CA GLN A 19 -3.53 -8.83 14.94
C GLN A 19 -4.79 -8.22 14.33
N TRP A 20 -4.69 -7.00 13.80
CA TRP A 20 -5.79 -6.34 13.10
C TRP A 20 -6.16 -7.04 11.80
N SER A 21 -5.19 -7.52 11.03
CA SER A 21 -5.44 -8.26 9.79
C SER A 21 -6.24 -9.53 10.07
N ALA A 22 -5.85 -10.29 11.10
CA ALA A 22 -6.61 -11.45 11.55
C ALA A 22 -8.02 -11.06 12.02
N ALA A 23 -8.15 -9.99 12.81
CA ALA A 23 -9.45 -9.49 13.27
C ALA A 23 -10.36 -9.09 12.10
N ILE A 24 -9.83 -8.44 11.06
CA ILE A 24 -10.58 -8.04 9.86
C ILE A 24 -11.08 -9.26 9.11
N VAL A 25 -10.23 -10.27 8.88
CA VAL A 25 -10.63 -11.51 8.20
C VAL A 25 -11.75 -12.23 8.97
N LEU A 26 -11.64 -12.29 10.31
CA LEU A 26 -12.62 -12.95 11.16
C LEU A 26 -13.93 -12.18 11.30
N ARG A 27 -13.89 -10.84 11.32
CA ARG A 27 -15.09 -9.99 11.46
C ARG A 27 -15.81 -9.75 10.14
N HIS A 28 -15.08 -9.76 9.03
CA HIS A 28 -15.59 -9.46 7.69
C HIS A 28 -15.40 -10.61 6.70
N PRO A 29 -15.73 -11.87 7.07
CA PRO A 29 -15.43 -13.03 6.24
C PRO A 29 -16.15 -12.97 4.89
N VAL A 30 -17.36 -12.41 4.84
CA VAL A 30 -18.15 -12.26 3.60
C VAL A 30 -17.45 -11.32 2.62
N VAL A 31 -16.90 -10.20 3.11
CA VAL A 31 -16.22 -9.20 2.27
C VAL A 31 -14.93 -9.78 1.71
N VAL A 32 -14.14 -10.43 2.57
CA VAL A 32 -12.88 -11.06 2.19
C VAL A 32 -13.14 -12.21 1.20
N ALA A 33 -14.14 -13.06 1.46
CA ALA A 33 -14.53 -14.14 0.58
C ALA A 33 -15.04 -13.62 -0.78
N ALA A 34 -15.82 -12.54 -0.80
CA ALA A 34 -16.28 -11.92 -2.06
C ALA A 34 -15.11 -11.37 -2.88
N TYR A 35 -14.12 -10.75 -2.22
CA TYR A 35 -12.90 -10.29 -2.90
C TYR A 35 -12.10 -11.47 -3.47
N VAL A 36 -11.85 -12.51 -2.66
CA VAL A 36 -11.18 -13.74 -3.12
C VAL A 36 -11.91 -14.39 -4.30
N ALA A 37 -13.24 -14.51 -4.22
CA ALA A 37 -14.05 -15.05 -5.30
C ALA A 37 -13.95 -14.21 -6.58
N GLY A 38 -13.89 -12.88 -6.45
CA GLY A 38 -13.62 -11.97 -7.58
C GLY A 38 -12.25 -12.23 -8.21
N GLY A 39 -11.21 -12.50 -7.41
CA GLY A 39 -9.87 -12.85 -7.91
C GLY A 39 -9.86 -14.18 -8.66
N ILE A 40 -10.53 -15.20 -8.12
CA ILE A 40 -10.71 -16.51 -8.80
C ILE A 40 -11.43 -16.31 -10.14
N LEU A 41 -12.52 -15.54 -10.14
CA LEU A 41 -13.28 -15.26 -11.36
C LEU A 41 -12.45 -14.51 -12.40
N TRP A 42 -11.67 -13.51 -11.97
CA TRP A 42 -10.75 -12.80 -12.86
C TRP A 42 -9.76 -13.75 -13.53
N VAL A 43 -9.11 -14.63 -12.77
CA VAL A 43 -8.17 -15.61 -13.31
C VAL A 43 -8.86 -16.57 -14.27
N ALA A 44 -10.04 -17.08 -13.92
CA ALA A 44 -10.82 -17.96 -14.79
C ALA A 44 -11.20 -17.28 -16.12
N ILE A 45 -11.65 -16.02 -16.07
CA ILE A 45 -11.94 -15.22 -17.28
C ILE A 45 -10.67 -14.96 -18.08
N GLY A 46 -9.55 -14.67 -17.43
CA GLY A 46 -8.26 -14.42 -18.09
C GLY A 46 -7.75 -15.62 -18.88
N PHE A 47 -7.94 -16.84 -18.36
CA PHE A 47 -7.62 -18.06 -19.09
C PHE A 47 -8.57 -18.31 -20.27
N ALA A 48 -9.87 -18.06 -20.10
CA ALA A 48 -10.86 -18.33 -21.15
C ALA A 48 -10.88 -17.25 -22.25
N ALA A 49 -10.63 -15.99 -21.90
CA ALA A 49 -10.75 -14.84 -22.79
C ALA A 49 -9.78 -13.71 -22.35
N PRO A 50 -8.54 -13.67 -22.85
CA PRO A 50 -7.49 -12.77 -22.36
C PRO A 50 -7.86 -11.28 -22.34
N LEU A 51 -8.56 -10.79 -23.38
CA LEU A 51 -9.00 -9.39 -23.45
C LEU A 51 -10.04 -9.05 -22.38
N LEU A 52 -11.02 -9.93 -22.17
CA LEU A 52 -12.00 -9.79 -21.08
C LEU A 52 -11.34 -9.97 -19.71
N GLY A 53 -10.31 -10.81 -19.63
CA GLY A 53 -9.46 -10.96 -18.45
C GLY A 53 -8.77 -9.67 -18.04
N GLY A 54 -8.29 -8.88 -18.99
CA GLY A 54 -7.74 -7.56 -18.73
C GLY A 54 -8.77 -6.61 -18.10
N VAL A 55 -9.99 -6.55 -18.66
CA VAL A 55 -11.09 -5.74 -18.11
C VAL A 55 -11.51 -6.22 -16.72
N ALA A 56 -11.67 -7.54 -16.55
CA ALA A 56 -12.00 -8.14 -15.26
C ALA A 56 -10.91 -7.86 -14.21
N GLY A 57 -9.64 -7.86 -14.60
CA GLY A 57 -8.52 -7.51 -13.72
C GLY A 57 -8.56 -6.05 -13.26
N LEU A 58 -8.97 -5.13 -14.14
CA LEU A 58 -9.17 -3.73 -13.78
C LEU A 58 -10.32 -3.57 -12.79
N VAL A 59 -11.45 -4.25 -13.03
CA VAL A 59 -12.59 -4.24 -12.09
C VAL A 59 -12.21 -4.85 -10.74
N TYR A 60 -11.50 -5.97 -10.75
CA TYR A 60 -10.99 -6.64 -9.54
C TYR A 60 -10.03 -5.74 -8.76
N SER A 61 -9.16 -5.02 -9.47
CA SER A 61 -8.30 -4.00 -8.88
C SER A 61 -9.16 -2.93 -8.20
N LEU A 62 -10.15 -2.35 -8.86
CA LEU A 62 -11.03 -1.35 -8.23
C LEU A 62 -11.77 -1.89 -6.99
N ALA A 63 -12.07 -3.18 -6.95
CA ALA A 63 -12.71 -3.83 -5.79
C ALA A 63 -11.82 -3.87 -4.53
N PHE A 64 -10.52 -3.56 -4.62
CA PHE A 64 -9.67 -3.45 -3.42
C PHE A 64 -10.06 -2.22 -2.58
N ILE A 65 -10.63 -1.18 -3.20
CA ILE A 65 -10.88 0.12 -2.54
C ILE A 65 -11.87 -0.02 -1.37
N PRO A 66 -13.04 -0.66 -1.51
CA PRO A 66 -13.92 -0.93 -0.38
C PRO A 66 -13.23 -1.73 0.74
N LEU A 67 -12.43 -2.74 0.39
CA LEU A 67 -11.69 -3.56 1.36
C LEU A 67 -10.64 -2.73 2.12
N ALA A 68 -9.93 -1.85 1.43
CA ALA A 68 -8.97 -0.94 2.03
C ALA A 68 -9.64 0.09 2.94
N LEU A 69 -10.75 0.70 2.50
CA LEU A 69 -11.54 1.63 3.31
C LEU A 69 -12.08 0.97 4.58
N LEU A 70 -12.62 -0.25 4.46
CA LEU A 70 -13.08 -1.04 5.60
C LEU A 70 -11.93 -1.32 6.57
N THR A 71 -10.77 -1.75 6.05
CA THR A 71 -9.57 -2.01 6.84
C THR A 71 -9.11 -0.78 7.61
N HIS A 72 -9.02 0.37 6.94
CA HIS A 72 -8.64 1.63 7.57
C HIS A 72 -9.61 2.03 8.68
N ASN A 73 -10.92 1.91 8.45
CA ASN A 73 -11.93 2.24 9.46
C ASN A 73 -11.91 1.28 10.65
N GLU A 74 -11.81 -0.04 10.44
CA GLU A 74 -11.69 -1.02 11.52
C GLU A 74 -10.52 -0.69 12.46
N VAL A 75 -9.35 -0.40 11.89
CA VAL A 75 -8.14 -0.17 12.68
C VAL A 75 -8.18 1.17 13.41
N LEU A 76 -8.73 2.22 12.79
CA LEU A 76 -8.70 3.58 13.33
C LEU A 76 -9.89 3.90 14.23
N ARG A 77 -11.07 3.32 13.97
CA ARG A 77 -12.32 3.60 14.70
C ARG A 77 -12.81 2.42 15.55
N GLY A 78 -12.24 1.23 15.39
CA GLY A 78 -12.76 0.00 15.99
C GLY A 78 -13.81 -0.66 15.10
N PRO A 79 -14.63 -1.59 15.63
CA PRO A 79 -15.57 -2.39 14.85
C PRO A 79 -16.42 -1.53 13.92
N SER A 80 -16.31 -1.77 12.62
CA SER A 80 -16.98 -1.02 11.56
C SER A 80 -17.77 -1.98 10.67
N LYS A 81 -18.78 -1.49 9.95
CA LYS A 81 -19.54 -2.27 8.97
C LYS A 81 -19.31 -1.67 7.58
N LEU A 82 -19.49 -2.44 6.51
CA LEU A 82 -19.61 -1.86 5.16
C LEU A 82 -20.96 -1.13 5.02
N ASP A 83 -21.02 0.09 5.51
CA ASP A 83 -22.18 0.97 5.43
C ASP A 83 -21.78 2.36 4.93
N ALA A 84 -22.77 3.24 4.79
CA ALA A 84 -22.55 4.63 4.39
C ALA A 84 -21.62 5.39 5.36
N GLY A 85 -21.49 4.97 6.62
CA GLY A 85 -20.54 5.57 7.56
C GLY A 85 -19.08 5.27 7.20
N THR A 86 -18.81 4.01 6.81
CA THR A 86 -17.48 3.51 6.45
C THR A 86 -17.07 3.89 5.03
N LEU A 87 -17.97 3.77 4.06
CA LEU A 87 -17.74 4.16 2.67
C LEU A 87 -17.86 5.68 2.46
N GLY A 88 -18.50 6.36 3.42
CA GLY A 88 -18.80 7.77 3.44
C GLY A 88 -20.16 8.13 2.88
N GLU A 89 -20.78 9.15 3.48
CA GLU A 89 -21.95 9.81 2.90
C GLU A 89 -21.52 10.46 1.57
N GLY A 90 -21.72 9.74 0.48
CA GLY A 90 -21.48 10.19 -0.89
C GLY A 90 -20.22 9.65 -1.58
N TYR A 91 -20.18 9.82 -2.90
CA TYR A 91 -19.14 9.32 -3.80
C TYR A 91 -17.73 9.89 -3.53
N GLY A 92 -17.60 10.96 -2.76
CA GLY A 92 -16.35 11.70 -2.59
C GLY A 92 -15.24 10.94 -1.86
N ARG A 93 -15.56 10.05 -0.91
CA ARG A 93 -14.53 9.28 -0.18
C ARG A 93 -13.95 8.16 -1.02
N VAL A 94 -14.80 7.33 -1.63
CA VAL A 94 -14.37 6.23 -2.52
C VAL A 94 -13.62 6.79 -3.73
N LEU A 95 -14.19 7.79 -4.42
CA LEU A 95 -13.53 8.41 -5.57
C LEU A 95 -12.24 9.12 -5.16
N GLY A 96 -12.24 9.85 -4.04
CA GLY A 96 -11.03 10.49 -3.56
C GLY A 96 -9.93 9.50 -3.17
N TYR A 97 -10.30 8.36 -2.57
CA TYR A 97 -9.37 7.29 -2.23
C TYR A 97 -8.81 6.63 -3.49
N PHE A 98 -9.66 6.39 -4.48
CA PHE A 98 -9.24 5.94 -5.81
C PHE A 98 -8.23 6.90 -6.42
N LEU A 99 -8.52 8.20 -6.45
CA LEU A 99 -7.64 9.22 -7.02
C LEU A 99 -6.31 9.31 -6.27
N ASP A 100 -6.31 9.30 -4.93
CA ASP A 100 -5.06 9.30 -4.16
C ASP A 100 -4.24 8.03 -4.44
N THR A 101 -4.90 6.86 -4.55
CA THR A 101 -4.21 5.60 -4.87
C THR A 101 -3.67 5.61 -6.30
N LEU A 102 -4.42 6.16 -7.26
CA LEU A 102 -3.98 6.32 -8.64
C LEU A 102 -2.76 7.23 -8.72
N VAL A 103 -2.75 8.36 -8.01
CA VAL A 103 -1.59 9.26 -7.95
C VAL A 103 -0.39 8.55 -7.35
N LEU A 104 -0.56 7.80 -6.26
CA LEU A 104 0.53 7.01 -5.67
C LEU A 104 1.06 5.93 -6.63
N ALA A 105 0.17 5.24 -7.35
CA ALA A 105 0.53 4.25 -8.35
C ALA A 105 1.28 4.88 -9.53
N LEU A 106 0.83 6.03 -10.04
CA LEU A 106 1.51 6.76 -11.10
C LEU A 106 2.90 7.22 -10.63
N ILE A 107 3.03 7.74 -9.42
CA ILE A 107 4.33 8.10 -8.84
C ILE A 107 5.24 6.86 -8.84
N ALA A 108 4.77 5.72 -8.34
CA ALA A 108 5.54 4.48 -8.33
C ALA A 108 5.94 4.01 -9.74
N ILE A 109 5.00 4.00 -10.70
CA ILE A 109 5.24 3.57 -12.09
C ILE A 109 6.26 4.47 -12.78
N PHE A 110 6.04 5.79 -12.79
CA PHE A 110 6.97 6.71 -13.42
C PHE A 110 8.35 6.63 -12.79
N SER A 111 8.40 6.43 -11.48
CA SER A 111 9.64 6.28 -10.74
C SER A 111 10.40 5.00 -11.03
N ALA A 112 9.71 3.91 -11.37
CA ALA A 112 10.33 2.67 -11.81
C ALA A 112 10.76 2.75 -13.30
N LEU A 113 9.98 3.44 -14.14
CA LEU A 113 10.26 3.59 -15.57
C LEU A 113 11.44 4.52 -15.86
N VAL A 114 11.57 5.64 -15.13
CA VAL A 114 12.66 6.61 -15.34
C VAL A 114 14.05 5.94 -15.29
N PRO A 115 14.42 5.18 -14.25
CA PRO A 115 15.73 4.54 -14.21
C PRO A 115 15.90 3.51 -15.33
N VAL A 116 14.87 2.75 -15.70
CA VAL A 116 14.93 1.80 -16.82
C VAL A 116 15.23 2.53 -18.14
N VAL A 117 14.53 3.65 -18.40
CA VAL A 117 14.73 4.45 -19.61
C VAL A 117 16.11 5.10 -19.62
N VAL A 118 16.55 5.68 -18.49
CA VAL A 118 17.86 6.32 -18.36
C VAL A 118 18.99 5.30 -18.58
N ILE A 119 18.94 4.14 -17.93
CA ILE A 119 19.93 3.06 -18.15
C ILE A 119 19.91 2.61 -19.61
N SER A 120 18.73 2.41 -20.19
CA SER A 120 18.60 1.96 -21.58
C SER A 120 19.22 2.96 -22.56
N LEU A 121 19.05 4.26 -22.33
CA LEU A 121 19.64 5.32 -23.16
C LEU A 121 21.17 5.43 -22.96
N LEU A 122 21.67 5.31 -21.73
CA LEU A 122 23.11 5.32 -21.44
C LEU A 122 23.82 4.13 -22.12
N ILE A 123 23.22 2.93 -22.05
CA ILE A 123 23.70 1.74 -22.75
C ILE A 123 23.67 1.96 -24.27
N ALA A 124 22.56 2.47 -24.81
CA ALA A 124 22.39 2.67 -26.26
C ALA A 124 23.38 3.70 -26.84
N ASN A 125 23.76 4.72 -26.07
CA ASN A 125 24.69 5.77 -26.50
C ASN A 125 26.17 5.39 -26.30
N GLY A 126 26.48 4.20 -25.77
CA GLY A 126 27.85 3.78 -25.48
C GLY A 126 28.52 4.60 -24.36
N GLU A 127 27.74 5.40 -23.63
CA GLU A 127 28.19 6.26 -22.53
C GLU A 127 28.16 5.52 -21.18
N ALA A 128 28.03 4.19 -21.20
CA ALA A 128 28.03 3.36 -20.01
C ALA A 128 29.35 3.56 -19.26
N THR A 129 29.33 4.48 -18.30
CA THR A 129 30.34 4.56 -17.24
C THR A 129 30.38 3.24 -16.50
N SER A 130 31.42 3.00 -15.67
CA SER A 130 31.47 1.79 -14.83
C SER A 130 30.09 1.55 -14.21
N GLY A 131 29.47 0.39 -14.45
CA GLY A 131 28.05 0.12 -14.10
C GLY A 131 27.68 0.35 -12.63
N VAL A 132 28.67 0.60 -11.78
CA VAL A 132 28.55 1.10 -10.41
C VAL A 132 27.83 2.46 -10.32
N LEU A 133 28.16 3.46 -11.15
CA LEU A 133 27.54 4.80 -11.05
C LEU A 133 26.06 4.75 -11.42
N GLU A 134 25.72 4.01 -12.48
CA GLU A 134 24.35 3.77 -12.92
C GLU A 134 23.54 3.07 -11.83
N ALA A 135 24.10 2.00 -11.24
CA ALA A 135 23.47 1.29 -10.13
C ALA A 135 23.21 2.19 -8.92
N ILE A 136 24.15 3.07 -8.57
CA ILE A 136 23.98 4.04 -7.47
C ILE A 136 22.84 5.03 -7.78
N LEU A 137 22.79 5.60 -8.99
CA LEU A 137 21.74 6.55 -9.38
C LEU A 137 20.36 5.90 -9.33
N VAL A 138 20.25 4.67 -9.85
CA VAL A 138 19.01 3.88 -9.81
C VAL A 138 18.59 3.61 -8.37
N LEU A 139 19.52 3.21 -7.52
CA LEU A 139 19.24 2.96 -6.10
C LEU A 139 18.76 4.23 -5.39
N VAL A 140 19.42 5.36 -5.60
CA VAL A 140 19.03 6.66 -5.01
C VAL A 140 17.61 7.04 -5.45
N LEU A 141 17.30 6.86 -6.74
CA LEU A 141 15.97 7.16 -7.27
C LEU A 141 14.90 6.24 -6.67
N ILE A 142 15.15 4.93 -6.60
CA ILE A 142 14.25 3.97 -5.95
C ILE A 142 14.01 4.36 -4.50
N VAL A 143 15.06 4.68 -3.74
CA VAL A 143 14.96 5.08 -2.33
C VAL A 143 14.13 6.36 -2.19
N ALA A 144 14.38 7.38 -3.00
CA ALA A 144 13.63 8.64 -2.95
C ALA A 144 12.13 8.42 -3.19
N VAL A 145 11.80 7.48 -4.07
CA VAL A 145 10.43 7.18 -4.48
C VAL A 145 9.72 6.37 -3.43
N VAL A 146 10.38 5.35 -2.88
CA VAL A 146 9.84 4.58 -1.75
C VAL A 146 9.57 5.51 -0.57
N VAL A 147 10.48 6.45 -0.29
CA VAL A 147 10.29 7.47 0.74
C VAL A 147 9.08 8.36 0.45
N ALA A 148 8.96 8.87 -0.77
CA ALA A 148 7.86 9.75 -1.15
C ALA A 148 6.50 9.04 -1.11
N THR A 149 6.40 7.87 -1.73
CA THR A 149 5.18 7.05 -1.75
C THR A 149 4.75 6.63 -0.36
N SER A 150 5.69 6.21 0.50
CA SER A 150 5.39 5.80 1.89
C SER A 150 4.85 6.97 2.73
N ARG A 151 5.38 8.19 2.55
CA ARG A 151 4.83 9.38 3.22
C ARG A 151 3.44 9.73 2.71
N PHE A 152 3.30 9.79 1.40
CA PHE A 152 2.06 10.20 0.79
C PHE A 152 0.94 9.18 0.98
N ALA A 153 1.28 7.91 1.18
CA ALA A 153 0.34 6.87 1.57
C ALA A 153 -0.41 7.22 2.87
N LEU A 154 0.17 8.01 3.78
CA LEU A 154 -0.53 8.47 5.01
C LEU A 154 -1.81 9.28 4.74
N ARG A 155 -2.02 9.76 3.51
CA ARG A 155 -3.31 10.35 3.10
C ARG A 155 -4.44 9.33 3.04
N LEU A 156 -4.15 8.08 2.70
CA LEU A 156 -5.15 7.02 2.54
C LEU A 156 -5.95 6.76 3.83
N PRO A 157 -5.32 6.53 5.00
CA PRO A 157 -6.06 6.40 6.26
C PRO A 157 -6.79 7.68 6.66
N ALA A 158 -6.20 8.86 6.45
CA ALA A 158 -6.85 10.15 6.73
C ALA A 158 -8.14 10.33 5.91
N ARG A 159 -8.08 9.95 4.63
CA ARG A 159 -9.23 10.01 3.72
C ARG A 159 -10.29 8.97 4.05
N ALA A 160 -9.89 7.77 4.49
CA ALA A 160 -10.82 6.76 4.98
C ALA A 160 -11.63 7.25 6.20
N LEU A 161 -11.01 8.08 7.05
CA LEU A 161 -11.69 8.77 8.15
C LEU A 161 -12.58 9.95 7.71
N GLY A 162 -12.61 10.29 6.42
CA GLY A 162 -13.34 11.46 5.92
C GLY A 162 -12.68 12.80 6.26
N ALA A 163 -11.42 12.80 6.70
CA ALA A 163 -10.65 14.00 7.03
C ALA A 163 -9.38 14.04 6.15
N PRO A 164 -9.51 14.23 4.82
CA PRO A 164 -8.37 14.19 3.91
C PRO A 164 -7.36 15.30 4.26
N ILE A 165 -6.11 14.91 4.49
CA ILE A 165 -5.00 15.84 4.69
C ILE A 165 -4.37 16.22 3.35
N SER A 166 -3.75 17.40 3.30
CA SER A 166 -2.97 17.85 2.13
C SER A 166 -1.69 17.03 1.93
N TRP A 167 -1.08 17.10 0.74
CA TRP A 167 0.17 16.36 0.43
C TRP A 167 1.33 16.87 1.31
N GLY A 168 1.38 18.18 1.56
CA GLY A 168 2.36 18.78 2.45
C GLY A 168 2.18 18.34 3.91
N GLU A 169 0.94 18.16 4.38
CA GLU A 169 0.69 17.59 5.71
C GLU A 169 1.09 16.14 5.80
N ALA A 170 0.76 15.30 4.81
CA ALA A 170 1.21 13.91 4.77
C ALA A 170 2.74 13.80 4.76
N TRP A 171 3.42 14.66 4.00
CA TRP A 171 4.86 14.73 3.96
C TRP A 171 5.48 15.06 5.32
N ARG A 172 4.92 16.05 6.03
CA ARG A 172 5.37 16.46 7.36
C ARG A 172 5.04 15.41 8.42
N LEU A 173 3.87 14.76 8.32
CA LEU A 173 3.42 13.76 9.29
C LEU A 173 4.37 12.56 9.35
N GLY A 174 4.89 12.12 8.21
CA GLY A 174 5.90 11.07 8.17
C GLY A 174 7.30 11.50 8.60
N GLN A 175 7.59 12.81 8.70
CA GLN A 175 8.95 13.30 8.97
C GLN A 175 9.50 12.71 10.28
N GLY A 176 10.74 12.22 10.24
CA GLY A 176 11.36 11.52 11.37
C GLY A 176 11.03 10.02 11.48
N ASN A 177 10.06 9.51 10.71
CA ASN A 177 9.58 8.13 10.75
C ASN A 177 9.78 7.39 9.41
N MET A 178 10.79 7.77 8.64
CA MET A 178 11.01 7.23 7.29
C MET A 178 11.34 5.76 7.27
N LEU A 179 12.28 5.35 8.12
CA LEU A 179 12.72 3.97 8.20
C LEU A 179 11.53 3.03 8.49
N PRO A 180 10.70 3.23 9.53
CA PRO A 180 9.58 2.34 9.76
C PRO A 180 8.52 2.40 8.65
N LEU A 181 8.22 3.59 8.10
CA LEU A 181 7.22 3.73 7.04
C LEU A 181 7.62 3.05 5.72
N CYS A 182 8.91 2.99 5.42
CA CYS A 182 9.42 2.31 4.23
C CYS A 182 9.71 0.82 4.49
N ALA A 183 10.33 0.50 5.63
CA ALA A 183 10.76 -0.85 5.95
C ALA A 183 9.58 -1.81 6.15
N ALA A 184 8.48 -1.38 6.77
CA ALA A 184 7.38 -2.30 7.03
C ALA A 184 6.67 -2.78 5.76
N PRO A 185 6.28 -1.91 4.81
CA PRO A 185 5.72 -2.36 3.53
C PRO A 185 6.69 -3.25 2.74
N ILE A 186 8.00 -2.97 2.78
CA ILE A 186 9.03 -3.82 2.16
C ILE A 186 9.06 -5.19 2.83
N VAL A 187 9.10 -5.27 4.16
CA VAL A 187 9.11 -6.54 4.91
C VAL A 187 7.84 -7.34 4.63
N ILE A 188 6.68 -6.68 4.59
CA ILE A 188 5.41 -7.31 4.21
C ILE A 188 5.51 -7.86 2.79
N ALA A 189 5.93 -7.06 1.82
CA ALA A 189 6.05 -7.46 0.42
C ALA A 189 7.03 -8.62 0.23
N ILE A 190 8.19 -8.61 0.89
CA ILE A 190 9.17 -9.72 0.88
C ILE A 190 8.53 -10.98 1.45
N GLY A 191 7.81 -10.89 2.58
CA GLY A 191 7.13 -12.03 3.18
C GLY A 191 6.14 -12.69 2.22
N PHE A 192 5.32 -11.89 1.52
CA PHE A 192 4.39 -12.40 0.52
C PHE A 192 5.09 -12.93 -0.74
N ALA A 193 6.12 -12.25 -1.24
CA ALA A 193 6.91 -12.73 -2.37
C ALA A 193 7.59 -14.08 -2.08
N LEU A 194 8.03 -14.31 -0.84
CA LEU A 194 8.56 -15.61 -0.43
C LEU A 194 7.47 -16.70 -0.41
N ILE A 195 6.27 -16.38 0.07
CA ILE A 195 5.13 -17.32 0.06
C ILE A 195 4.77 -17.69 -1.39
N GLU A 196 4.68 -16.70 -2.28
CA GLU A 196 4.38 -16.91 -3.71
C GLU A 196 5.51 -17.70 -4.40
N GLY A 197 6.77 -17.33 -4.20
CA GLY A 197 7.91 -18.06 -4.78
C GLY A 197 8.02 -19.51 -4.28
N MET A 198 7.67 -19.77 -3.01
CA MET A 198 7.55 -21.14 -2.51
C MET A 198 6.39 -21.89 -3.17
N ALA A 199 5.25 -21.23 -3.39
CA ALA A 199 4.10 -21.83 -4.04
C ALA A 199 4.41 -22.22 -5.49
N ASP A 200 5.10 -21.35 -6.22
CA ASP A 200 5.56 -21.62 -7.60
C ASP A 200 6.52 -22.80 -7.68
N GLY A 201 7.38 -22.98 -6.66
CA GLY A 201 8.32 -24.09 -6.59
C GLY A 201 7.72 -25.42 -6.14
N LEU A 202 6.63 -25.39 -5.36
CA LEU A 202 6.05 -26.57 -4.71
C LEU A 202 4.78 -27.08 -5.38
N PHE A 203 4.03 -26.23 -6.09
CA PHE A 203 2.72 -26.57 -6.61
C PHE A 203 2.62 -26.40 -8.14
N PRO A 204 1.72 -27.17 -8.80
CA PRO A 204 1.34 -26.92 -10.18
C PRO A 204 0.84 -25.47 -10.39
N PRO A 205 0.95 -24.91 -11.62
CA PRO A 205 0.62 -23.50 -11.89
C PRO A 205 -0.77 -23.05 -11.43
N LEU A 206 -1.77 -23.94 -11.56
CA LEU A 206 -3.13 -23.64 -11.11
C LEU A 206 -3.21 -23.44 -9.59
N LEU A 207 -2.54 -24.31 -8.82
CA LEU A 207 -2.53 -24.22 -7.36
C LEU A 207 -1.68 -23.04 -6.88
N SER A 208 -0.56 -22.74 -7.55
CA SER A 208 0.22 -21.54 -7.26
C SER A 208 -0.59 -20.26 -7.50
N GLY A 209 -1.31 -20.18 -8.62
CA GLY A 209 -2.20 -19.05 -8.91
C GLY A 209 -3.29 -18.85 -7.85
N LEU A 210 -3.82 -19.93 -7.27
CA LEU A 210 -4.76 -19.83 -6.15
C LEU A 210 -4.09 -19.31 -4.87
N VAL A 211 -2.84 -19.69 -4.60
CA VAL A 211 -2.07 -19.11 -3.48
C VAL A 211 -1.90 -17.60 -3.68
N SER A 212 -1.53 -17.15 -4.88
CA SER A 212 -1.44 -15.71 -5.19
C SER A 212 -2.78 -14.98 -4.98
N ILE A 213 -3.90 -15.57 -5.44
CA ILE A 213 -5.23 -14.98 -5.22
C ILE A 213 -5.56 -14.81 -3.72
N LEU A 214 -5.11 -15.74 -2.87
CA LEU A 214 -5.30 -15.65 -1.41
C LEU A 214 -4.28 -14.71 -0.74
N ALA A 215 -3.07 -14.63 -1.28
CA ALA A 215 -1.98 -13.79 -0.80
C ALA A 215 -2.30 -12.30 -0.98
N VAL A 216 -2.81 -11.91 -2.15
CA VAL A 216 -3.13 -10.52 -2.49
C VAL A 216 -4.04 -9.83 -1.46
N PRO A 217 -5.23 -10.34 -1.09
CA PRO A 217 -6.07 -9.70 -0.09
C PRO A 217 -5.40 -9.64 1.28
N ALA A 218 -4.67 -10.69 1.68
CA ALA A 218 -3.96 -10.69 2.95
C ALA A 218 -2.87 -9.61 2.99
N GLN A 219 -2.14 -9.42 1.88
CA GLN A 219 -1.13 -8.38 1.73
C GLN A 219 -1.75 -6.99 1.76
N VAL A 220 -2.86 -6.79 1.04
CA VAL A 220 -3.60 -5.51 1.03
C VAL A 220 -4.10 -5.17 2.44
N ILE A 221 -4.78 -6.10 3.10
CA ILE A 221 -5.30 -5.91 4.46
C ILE A 221 -4.14 -5.59 5.42
N LEU A 222 -3.04 -6.34 5.37
CA LEU A 222 -1.91 -6.13 6.26
C LEU A 222 -1.22 -4.78 6.03
N THR A 223 -1.04 -4.39 4.76
CA THR A 223 -0.44 -3.10 4.40
C THR A 223 -1.33 -1.94 4.84
N CYS A 224 -2.63 -2.01 4.57
CA CYS A 224 -3.60 -1.01 5.02
C CYS A 224 -3.69 -0.95 6.55
N ALA A 225 -3.64 -2.09 7.24
CA ALA A 225 -3.62 -2.15 8.69
C ALA A 225 -2.36 -1.48 9.27
N PHE A 226 -1.18 -1.78 8.71
CA PHE A 226 0.06 -1.11 9.10
C PHE A 226 0.00 0.40 8.91
N LEU A 227 -0.41 0.84 7.72
CA LEU A 227 -0.53 2.25 7.39
C LEU A 227 -1.50 2.97 8.34
N SER A 228 -2.58 2.31 8.74
CA SER A 228 -3.54 2.80 9.73
C SER A 228 -2.95 2.90 11.13
N VAL A 229 -2.26 1.85 11.60
CA VAL A 229 -1.59 1.86 12.91
C VAL A 229 -0.55 2.98 12.97
N ALA A 230 0.29 3.09 11.93
CA ALA A 230 1.28 4.15 11.80
C ALA A 230 0.63 5.53 11.82
N TYR A 231 -0.41 5.75 11.01
CA TYR A 231 -1.15 7.01 10.98
C TYR A 231 -1.75 7.37 12.34
N GLY A 232 -2.40 6.40 13.01
CA GLY A 232 -2.99 6.61 14.33
C GLY A 232 -1.96 6.94 15.42
N GLN A 233 -0.76 6.36 15.36
CA GLN A 233 0.35 6.71 16.24
C GLN A 233 0.85 8.13 16.00
N LEU A 234 1.10 8.49 14.73
CA LEU A 234 1.59 9.81 14.34
C LEU A 234 0.60 10.94 14.65
N MET A 235 -0.71 10.66 14.58
CA MET A 235 -1.75 11.64 14.91
C MET A 235 -1.98 11.84 16.41
N ARG A 236 -1.58 10.86 17.25
CA ARG A 236 -1.74 10.94 18.71
C ARG A 236 -0.58 11.66 19.39
N THR A 237 0.53 11.91 18.70
CA THR A 237 1.64 12.67 19.28
C THR A 237 1.30 14.16 19.32
N PRO A 238 1.48 14.86 20.45
CA PRO A 238 1.20 16.29 20.54
C PRO A 238 1.97 17.03 19.44
N LYS A 239 1.26 17.80 18.60
CA LYS A 239 1.93 18.71 17.67
C LYS A 239 2.77 19.68 18.49
N ALA A 240 4.09 19.70 18.27
CA ALA A 240 4.93 20.75 18.81
C ALA A 240 4.28 22.12 18.51
N PRO A 241 4.23 23.06 19.47
CA PRO A 241 3.66 24.36 19.22
C PRO A 241 4.33 24.97 17.99
N ARG A 242 3.51 25.50 17.06
CA ARG A 242 4.05 26.24 15.92
C ARG A 242 4.93 27.35 16.49
N PRO A 243 6.16 27.56 15.98
CA PRO A 243 6.86 28.78 16.29
C PRO A 243 5.96 29.92 15.83
N GLU A 244 5.41 30.65 16.80
CA GLU A 244 4.77 31.92 16.53
C GLU A 244 5.79 32.76 15.76
N THR A 245 5.37 33.28 14.62
CA THR A 245 6.15 34.21 13.82
C THR A 245 6.61 35.35 14.73
N ALA A 246 7.89 35.33 15.08
CA ALA A 246 8.60 36.45 15.68
C ALA A 246 8.87 37.52 14.60
#